data_AF-A0A530R5U8-F1
#
_entry.id   AF-A0A530R5U8-F1
#
_cell.length_a   1.000
_cell.length_b   1.000
_cell.length_c   1.000
_cell.angle_alpha   90.00
_cell.angle_beta   90.00
_cell.angle_gamma   90.00
#
_symmetry.space_group_name_H-M   'P 1'
#
loop_
_entity.id
_entity.type
_entity.pdbx_description
1 polymer ?
#
loop_
_entity_poly.entity_id
_entity_poly.type
_entity_poly.pdbx_seq_one_letter_code
_entity_poly.pdbx_strand_id
1 'polypeptide(L)'
;SGTALGRRATALTAPGDGSLLRRLSADDDVSARHVVEAARAGDISALELIEAEARWLGIGFTNLLHLYSPDLIVMGGGLSNGFDLLAPTIRATVEQRAMLAYRDVPIVPAQLGDRAGLIGAASLILWEGEPGAPLAMAQDEDNKDNATERAGARETSHG
;
A
#
# COMPACT_ATOMS: atom_id res chain seq x y z
N SER A 1 -5.69 3.86 10.14
CA SER A 1 -4.72 2.84 10.62
C SER A 1 -5.46 1.54 10.89
N GLY A 2 -4.75 0.40 11.02
CA GLY A 2 -5.36 -0.91 11.30
C GLY A 2 -6.22 -0.96 12.56
N THR A 3 -5.71 -0.36 13.63
CA THR A 3 -6.43 -0.24 14.90
C THR A 3 -7.71 0.59 14.78
N ALA A 4 -7.69 1.66 13.98
CA ALA A 4 -8.87 2.51 13.77
C ALA A 4 -9.96 1.80 12.99
N LEU A 5 -9.60 1.06 11.93
CA LEU A 5 -10.55 0.24 11.17
C LEU A 5 -11.19 -0.84 12.05
N GLY A 6 -10.38 -1.55 12.85
CA GLY A 6 -10.88 -2.54 13.80
C GLY A 6 -11.89 -1.94 14.78
N ARG A 7 -11.52 -0.83 15.44
CA ARG A 7 -12.43 -0.12 16.37
C ARG A 7 -13.74 0.30 15.70
N ARG A 8 -13.67 0.77 14.44
CA ARG A 8 -14.86 1.15 13.67
C ARG A 8 -15.75 -0.06 13.37
N ALA A 9 -15.15 -1.20 13.03
CA ALA A 9 -15.89 -2.45 12.82
C ALA A 9 -16.51 -3.00 14.11
N THR A 10 -15.80 -2.94 15.23
CA THR A 10 -16.35 -3.28 16.55
C THR A 10 -17.56 -2.41 16.89
N ALA A 11 -17.49 -1.10 16.61
CA ALA A 11 -18.59 -0.18 16.89
C ALA A 11 -19.85 -0.40 16.02
N LEU A 12 -19.73 -1.12 14.90
CA LEU A 12 -20.83 -1.42 13.98
C LEU A 12 -21.47 -2.80 14.24
N THR A 13 -20.94 -3.57 15.18
CA THR A 13 -21.37 -4.94 15.48
C THR A 13 -21.60 -5.12 16.98
N ALA A 14 -22.42 -6.08 17.37
CA ALA A 14 -22.67 -6.43 18.77
C ALA A 14 -22.26 -7.89 19.06
N PRO A 15 -21.75 -8.20 20.26
CA PRO A 15 -21.51 -9.60 20.64
C PRO A 15 -22.76 -10.46 20.46
N GLY A 16 -22.64 -11.60 19.80
CA GLY A 16 -23.74 -12.53 19.53
C GLY A 16 -24.68 -12.10 18.39
N ASP A 17 -24.36 -11.05 17.63
CA ASP A 17 -25.21 -10.60 16.50
C ASP A 17 -25.20 -11.55 15.28
N GLY A 18 -24.35 -12.58 15.30
CA GLY A 18 -24.23 -13.58 14.25
C GLY A 18 -23.55 -13.09 12.97
N SER A 19 -23.08 -11.84 12.93
CA SER A 19 -22.33 -11.28 11.80
C SER A 19 -21.06 -12.09 11.53
N LEU A 20 -20.59 -12.10 10.27
CA LEU A 20 -19.33 -12.77 9.96
C LEU A 20 -18.16 -12.15 10.73
N LEU A 21 -18.16 -10.82 10.90
CA LEU A 21 -17.15 -10.11 11.68
C LEU A 21 -17.05 -10.62 13.12
N ARG A 22 -18.18 -10.83 13.80
CA ARG A 22 -18.20 -11.35 15.19
C ARG A 22 -17.87 -12.82 15.28
N ARG A 23 -18.31 -13.63 14.30
CA ARG A 23 -17.88 -15.03 14.23
C ARG A 23 -16.37 -15.17 14.05
N LEU A 24 -15.76 -14.34 13.18
CA LEU A 24 -14.32 -14.32 12.97
C LEU A 24 -13.54 -13.78 14.17
N SER A 25 -14.12 -12.85 14.94
CA SER A 25 -13.52 -12.38 16.19
C SER A 25 -13.83 -13.24 17.42
N ALA A 26 -14.57 -14.35 17.26
CA ALA A 26 -15.06 -15.16 18.37
C ALA A 26 -15.82 -14.33 19.44
N ASP A 27 -16.67 -13.42 18.98
CA ASP A 27 -17.43 -12.43 19.76
C ASP A 27 -16.59 -11.41 20.55
N ASP A 28 -15.27 -11.40 20.39
CA ASP A 28 -14.37 -10.37 20.91
C ASP A 28 -14.30 -9.15 19.97
N ASP A 29 -13.42 -8.20 20.27
CA ASP A 29 -13.15 -7.03 19.45
C ASP A 29 -12.73 -7.39 18.01
N VAL A 30 -13.34 -6.69 17.05
CA VAL A 30 -13.06 -6.88 15.63
C VAL A 30 -11.75 -6.16 15.27
N SER A 31 -10.80 -6.91 14.75
CA SER A 31 -9.53 -6.39 14.24
C SER A 31 -9.64 -6.05 12.75
N ALA A 32 -8.72 -5.24 12.21
CA ALA A 32 -8.64 -5.03 10.76
C ALA A 32 -8.41 -6.35 9.99
N ARG A 33 -7.75 -7.34 10.60
CA ARG A 33 -7.57 -8.66 10.00
C ARG A 33 -8.91 -9.37 9.81
N HIS A 34 -9.80 -9.32 10.81
CA HIS A 34 -11.15 -9.88 10.70
C HIS A 34 -11.96 -9.17 9.60
N VAL A 35 -11.83 -7.85 9.46
CA VAL A 35 -12.48 -7.10 8.38
C VAL A 35 -11.98 -7.54 7.01
N VAL A 36 -10.67 -7.66 6.82
CA VAL A 36 -10.09 -8.12 5.54
C VAL A 36 -10.55 -9.54 5.22
N GLU A 37 -10.55 -10.44 6.20
CA GLU A 37 -11.00 -11.82 6.02
C GLU A 37 -12.49 -11.89 5.67
N ALA A 38 -13.35 -11.14 6.35
CA ALA A 38 -14.77 -11.03 6.03
C ALA A 38 -15.00 -10.46 4.62
N ALA A 39 -14.27 -9.42 4.23
CA ALA A 39 -14.37 -8.84 2.90
C ALA A 39 -13.97 -9.85 1.80
N ARG A 40 -12.93 -10.66 2.04
CA ARG A 40 -12.54 -11.75 1.13
C ARG A 40 -13.60 -12.84 1.02
N ALA A 41 -14.37 -13.06 2.08
CA ALA A 41 -15.52 -13.95 2.09
C ALA A 41 -16.79 -13.34 1.46
N GLY A 42 -16.72 -12.09 0.96
CA GLY A 42 -17.85 -11.41 0.31
C GLY A 42 -18.83 -10.74 1.27
N ASP A 43 -18.45 -10.54 2.54
CA ASP A 43 -19.28 -9.81 3.50
C ASP A 43 -19.41 -8.33 3.09
N ILE A 44 -20.66 -7.90 2.89
CA ILE A 44 -20.97 -6.57 2.36
C ILE A 44 -20.53 -5.47 3.33
N SER A 45 -20.80 -5.61 4.63
CA SER A 45 -20.42 -4.61 5.63
C SER A 45 -18.90 -4.45 5.74
N ALA A 46 -18.15 -5.55 5.60
CA ALA A 46 -16.70 -5.51 5.55
C ALA A 46 -16.18 -4.83 4.27
N LEU A 47 -16.78 -5.11 3.11
CA LEU A 47 -16.43 -4.45 1.85
C LEU A 47 -16.70 -2.94 1.90
N GLU A 48 -17.83 -2.51 2.46
CA GLU A 48 -18.16 -1.10 2.65
C GLU A 48 -17.16 -0.38 3.57
N LEU A 49 -16.73 -1.05 4.65
CA LEU A 49 -15.68 -0.55 5.54
C LEU A 49 -14.36 -0.36 4.80
N ILE A 50 -13.92 -1.37 4.03
CA ILE A 50 -12.70 -1.30 3.23
C ILE A 50 -12.78 -0.17 2.20
N GLU A 51 -13.90 -0.04 1.49
CA GLU A 51 -14.09 1.02 0.50
C GLU A 51 -14.04 2.41 1.15
N ALA A 52 -14.69 2.59 2.30
CA ALA A 52 -14.66 3.84 3.04
C ALA A 52 -13.23 4.20 3.48
N GLU A 53 -12.46 3.26 4.02
CA GLU A 53 -11.07 3.51 4.41
C GLU A 53 -10.17 3.80 3.19
N ALA A 54 -10.33 3.04 2.10
CA ALA A 54 -9.58 3.25 0.86
C ALA A 54 -9.81 4.65 0.27
N ARG A 55 -11.04 5.16 0.34
CA ARG A 55 -11.37 6.52 -0.12
C ARG A 55 -10.62 7.58 0.70
N TRP A 56 -10.60 7.46 2.02
CA TRP A 56 -9.87 8.39 2.89
C TRP A 56 -8.35 8.30 2.66
N LEU A 57 -7.82 7.10 2.45
CA LEU A 57 -6.42 6.90 2.07
C LEU A 57 -6.08 7.56 0.74
N GLY A 58 -6.92 7.40 -0.29
CA GLY A 58 -6.72 8.04 -1.60
C GLY A 58 -6.71 9.57 -1.52
N ILE A 59 -7.56 10.16 -0.67
CA ILE A 59 -7.54 11.60 -0.38
C ILE A 59 -6.22 12.00 0.29
N GLY A 60 -5.82 11.27 1.34
CA GLY A 60 -4.56 11.52 2.04
C GLY A 60 -3.34 11.43 1.11
N PHE A 61 -3.28 10.40 0.27
CA PHE A 61 -2.19 10.24 -0.70
C PHE A 61 -2.18 11.34 -1.75
N THR A 62 -3.34 11.77 -2.23
CA THR A 62 -3.41 12.93 -3.14
C THR A 62 -2.78 14.17 -2.51
N ASN A 63 -3.05 14.42 -1.22
CA ASN A 63 -2.43 15.54 -0.51
C ASN A 63 -0.91 15.37 -0.41
N LEU A 64 -0.40 14.16 -0.13
CA LEU A 64 1.04 13.90 -0.10
C LEU A 64 1.69 14.10 -1.48
N LEU A 65 1.02 13.68 -2.56
CA LEU A 65 1.48 13.90 -3.93
C LEU A 65 1.64 15.39 -4.23
N HIS A 66 0.67 16.21 -3.84
CA HIS A 66 0.70 17.66 -4.05
C HIS A 66 1.72 18.39 -3.19
N LEU A 67 1.98 17.91 -1.97
CA LEU A 67 2.88 18.59 -1.02
C LEU A 67 4.35 18.25 -1.25
N TYR A 68 4.65 17.00 -1.61
CA TYR A 68 6.02 16.48 -1.64
C TYR A 68 6.50 16.08 -3.02
N SER A 69 5.61 15.98 -4.02
CA SER A 69 5.93 15.51 -5.37
C SER A 69 6.82 14.24 -5.39
N PRO A 70 6.48 13.19 -4.63
CA PRO A 70 7.31 11.98 -4.55
C PRO A 70 7.18 11.15 -5.83
N ASP A 71 8.22 10.37 -6.14
CA ASP A 71 8.20 9.39 -7.23
C ASP A 71 7.48 8.08 -6.84
N LEU A 72 7.26 7.83 -5.54
CA LEU A 72 6.66 6.60 -5.01
C LEU A 72 6.02 6.84 -3.64
N ILE A 73 4.85 6.25 -3.39
CA ILE A 73 4.25 6.15 -2.06
C ILE A 73 4.23 4.69 -1.61
N VAL A 74 4.86 4.42 -0.47
CA VAL A 74 4.85 3.09 0.16
C VAL A 74 3.88 3.08 1.35
N MET A 75 2.86 2.21 1.30
CA MET A 75 1.89 2.02 2.37
C MET A 75 2.33 0.88 3.30
N GLY A 76 2.68 1.22 4.54
CA GLY A 76 2.95 0.24 5.61
C GLY A 76 1.84 0.10 6.65
N GLY A 77 2.14 -0.67 7.70
CA GLY A 77 1.27 -0.91 8.84
C GLY A 77 0.15 -1.92 8.57
N GLY A 78 -0.61 -2.31 9.60
CA GLY A 78 -1.52 -3.47 9.52
C GLY A 78 -2.64 -3.42 8.47
N LEU A 79 -2.87 -2.28 7.79
CA LEU A 79 -3.80 -2.19 6.65
C LEU A 79 -3.18 -2.68 5.33
N SER A 80 -1.84 -2.68 5.21
CA SER A 80 -1.15 -3.09 3.99
C SER A 80 -1.39 -4.57 3.65
N ASN A 81 -1.80 -5.39 4.62
CA ASN A 81 -2.16 -6.80 4.41
C ASN A 81 -3.44 -6.99 3.57
N GLY A 82 -4.28 -5.96 3.45
CA GLY A 82 -5.47 -5.93 2.59
C GLY A 82 -5.30 -4.99 1.40
N PHE A 83 -4.06 -4.70 0.99
CA PHE A 83 -3.78 -3.68 -0.02
C PHE A 83 -4.50 -3.95 -1.35
N ASP A 84 -4.60 -5.20 -1.79
CA ASP A 84 -5.32 -5.59 -3.00
C ASP A 84 -6.81 -5.19 -2.99
N LEU A 85 -7.45 -5.20 -1.81
CA LEU A 85 -8.84 -4.76 -1.65
C LEU A 85 -8.96 -3.23 -1.62
N LEU A 86 -7.93 -2.54 -1.10
CA LEU A 86 -7.91 -1.08 -0.95
C LEU A 86 -7.49 -0.37 -2.25
N ALA A 87 -6.56 -0.96 -3.00
CA ALA A 87 -5.87 -0.34 -4.13
C ALA A 87 -6.81 0.18 -5.23
N PRO A 88 -7.89 -0.53 -5.63
CA PRO A 88 -8.79 -0.03 -6.67
C PRO A 88 -9.42 1.31 -6.30
N THR A 89 -9.99 1.41 -5.09
CA THR A 89 -10.64 2.63 -4.61
C THR A 89 -9.64 3.75 -4.33
N ILE A 90 -8.45 3.41 -3.84
CA ILE A 90 -7.35 4.39 -3.69
C ILE A 90 -6.99 4.98 -5.06
N ARG A 91 -6.74 4.13 -6.07
CA ARG A 91 -6.36 4.54 -7.42
C ARG A 91 -7.44 5.42 -8.05
N ALA A 92 -8.71 5.00 -7.99
CA ALA A 92 -9.83 5.79 -8.49
C ALA A 92 -9.92 7.17 -7.81
N THR A 93 -9.69 7.22 -6.49
CA THR A 93 -9.72 8.48 -5.74
C THR A 93 -8.58 9.41 -6.15
N VAL A 94 -7.38 8.87 -6.35
CA VAL A 94 -6.20 9.63 -6.81
C VAL A 94 -6.40 10.12 -8.24
N GLU A 95 -6.89 9.28 -9.15
CA GLU A 95 -7.19 9.67 -10.53
C GLU A 95 -8.20 10.81 -10.61
N GLN A 96 -9.21 10.80 -9.74
CA GLN A 96 -10.24 11.84 -9.69
C GLN A 96 -9.70 13.17 -9.14
N ARG A 97 -8.77 13.14 -8.17
CA ARG A 97 -8.42 14.31 -7.35
C ARG A 97 -7.02 14.88 -7.61
N ALA A 98 -6.07 14.05 -8.04
CA ALA A 98 -4.70 14.48 -8.26
C ALA A 98 -4.57 15.26 -9.58
N MET A 99 -3.58 16.16 -9.62
CA MET A 99 -3.16 16.83 -10.85
C MET A 99 -2.62 15.78 -11.82
N LEU A 100 -2.76 16.02 -13.13
CA LEU A 100 -2.41 15.05 -14.17
C LEU A 100 -0.99 14.47 -14.00
N ALA A 101 -0.02 15.32 -13.63
CA ALA A 101 1.37 14.95 -13.42
C ALA A 101 1.60 13.89 -12.31
N TYR A 102 0.66 13.71 -11.38
CA TYR A 102 0.83 12.82 -10.23
C TYR A 102 -0.06 11.58 -10.27
N ARG A 103 -0.94 11.43 -11.27
CA ARG A 103 -1.91 10.32 -11.32
C ARG A 103 -1.25 8.95 -11.48
N ASP A 104 -0.06 8.93 -12.07
CA ASP A 104 0.69 7.70 -12.34
C ASP A 104 1.79 7.40 -11.32
N VAL A 105 1.93 8.23 -10.28
CA VAL A 105 2.85 7.93 -9.18
C VAL A 105 2.43 6.62 -8.52
N PRO A 106 3.31 5.60 -8.44
CA PRO A 106 2.94 4.31 -7.88
C PRO A 106 2.64 4.42 -6.38
N ILE A 107 1.63 3.68 -5.96
CA ILE A 107 1.27 3.48 -4.56
C ILE A 107 1.35 1.98 -4.32
N VAL A 108 2.25 1.54 -3.45
CA VAL A 108 2.58 0.11 -3.28
C VAL A 108 2.56 -0.28 -1.79
N PRO A 109 2.28 -1.55 -1.46
CA PRO A 109 2.38 -2.01 -0.08
C PRO A 109 3.86 -2.16 0.33
N ALA A 110 4.14 -1.92 1.61
CA ALA A 110 5.45 -2.19 2.19
C ALA A 110 5.74 -3.70 2.19
N GLN A 111 6.86 -4.11 1.58
CA GLN A 111 7.24 -5.53 1.47
C GLN A 111 7.68 -6.15 2.79
N LEU A 112 8.20 -5.33 3.72
CA LEU A 112 8.69 -5.79 5.02
C LEU A 112 7.58 -6.03 6.05
N GLY A 113 6.34 -5.65 5.74
CA GLY A 113 5.18 -5.83 6.62
C GLY A 113 5.44 -5.35 8.04
N ASP A 114 5.10 -6.20 9.02
CA ASP A 114 5.26 -5.92 10.45
C ASP A 114 6.73 -5.77 10.90
N ARG A 115 7.69 -6.20 10.08
CA ARG A 115 9.13 -6.10 10.37
C ARG A 115 9.73 -4.76 9.97
N ALA A 116 9.00 -3.92 9.23
CA ALA A 116 9.51 -2.64 8.73
C ALA A 116 10.08 -1.74 9.84
N GLY A 117 9.43 -1.70 11.01
CA GLY A 117 9.90 -0.90 12.15
C GLY A 117 11.18 -1.44 12.77
N LEU A 118 11.27 -2.76 12.98
CA LEU A 118 12.46 -3.40 13.54
C LEU A 118 13.66 -3.30 12.60
N ILE A 119 13.44 -3.55 11.30
CA ILE A 119 14.48 -3.43 10.29
C ILE A 119 14.93 -1.98 10.18
N GLY A 120 14.01 -1.02 10.16
CA GLY A 120 14.36 0.41 10.15
C GLY A 120 15.20 0.82 11.36
N ALA A 121 14.84 0.35 12.57
CA ALA A 121 15.62 0.63 13.78
C ALA A 121 17.03 0.00 13.73
N ALA A 122 17.15 -1.24 13.26
CA ALA A 122 18.45 -1.89 13.09
C ALA A 122 19.28 -1.16 12.03
N SER A 123 18.69 -0.79 10.90
CA SER A 123 19.36 -0.04 9.84
C SER A 123 19.89 1.30 10.33
N LEU A 124 19.17 2.02 11.20
CA LEU A 124 19.65 3.29 11.76
C LEU A 124 20.90 3.12 12.64
N ILE A 125 21.04 1.99 13.34
CA ILE A 125 22.23 1.70 14.17
C ILE A 125 23.40 1.21 13.30
N LEU A 126 23.09 0.42 12.28
CA LEU A 126 24.08 -0.17 11.37
C LEU A 126 24.51 0.80 10.26
N TRP A 127 23.83 1.95 10.12
CA TRP A 127 24.15 2.91 9.09
C TRP A 127 25.41 3.69 9.47
N GLU A 128 26.51 3.39 8.76
CA GLU A 128 27.81 4.08 8.88
C GLU A 128 27.88 5.36 8.01
N GLY A 129 26.74 5.88 7.54
CA GLY A 129 26.70 7.09 6.70
C GLY A 129 26.67 8.40 7.51
N GLU A 130 27.20 9.46 6.92
CA GLU A 130 27.07 10.84 7.43
C GLU A 130 25.57 11.19 7.60
N PRO A 131 25.15 11.78 8.74
CA PRO A 131 23.77 12.20 8.95
C PRO A 131 23.30 13.14 7.82
N GLY A 132 22.27 12.73 7.09
CA GLY A 132 21.69 13.51 5.98
C GLY A 132 22.23 13.17 4.59
N ALA A 133 23.18 12.24 4.45
CA ALA A 133 23.49 11.66 3.15
C ALA A 133 22.29 10.85 2.64
N PRO A 134 21.83 11.05 1.39
CA PRO A 134 20.76 10.21 0.84
C PRO A 134 21.20 8.75 0.88
N LEU A 135 20.31 7.87 1.33
CA LEU A 135 20.52 6.42 1.21
C LEU A 135 20.79 6.13 -0.25
N ALA A 136 22.01 5.66 -0.57
CA ALA A 136 22.33 5.18 -1.90
C ALA A 136 21.40 4.00 -2.18
N MET A 137 20.30 4.28 -2.90
CA MET A 137 19.45 3.25 -3.46
C MET A 137 20.36 2.49 -4.43
N ALA A 138 20.71 1.25 -4.09
CA ALA A 138 21.42 0.36 -4.99
C ALA A 138 20.58 0.27 -6.27
N GLN A 139 21.00 0.96 -7.32
CA GLN A 139 20.49 0.71 -8.65
C GLN A 139 21.12 -0.62 -9.04
N ASP A 140 20.31 -1.65 -9.24
CA ASP A 140 20.73 -2.83 -9.99
C ASP A 140 21.12 -2.34 -11.39
N GLU A 141 22.43 -2.10 -11.59
CA GLU A 141 23.00 -1.69 -12.88
C GLU A 141 23.01 -2.83 -13.91
N ASP A 142 22.58 -4.05 -13.55
CA ASP A 142 22.65 -5.24 -14.41
C ASP A 142 21.59 -5.32 -15.54
N ASN A 143 20.76 -4.29 -15.74
CA ASN A 143 19.77 -4.28 -16.84
C ASN A 143 20.05 -3.23 -17.94
N LYS A 144 21.31 -2.85 -18.19
CA LYS A 144 21.67 -2.04 -19.36
C LYS A 144 22.40 -2.80 -20.48
N ASP A 145 22.87 -4.02 -20.22
CA ASP A 145 23.65 -4.77 -21.21
C ASP A 145 22.79 -5.49 -22.28
N ASN A 146 21.54 -5.87 -21.98
CA ASN A 146 20.69 -6.58 -22.95
C ASN A 146 19.96 -5.65 -23.95
N ALA A 147 19.91 -4.33 -23.70
CA ALA A 147 19.26 -3.39 -24.61
C ALA A 147 20.18 -2.96 -25.77
N THR A 148 21.48 -2.88 -25.52
CA THR A 148 22.46 -2.38 -26.50
C THR A 148 22.87 -3.46 -27.51
N GLU A 149 22.88 -4.75 -27.12
CA GLU A 149 23.15 -5.84 -28.08
C GLU A 149 22.01 -6.09 -29.07
N ARG A 150 20.76 -5.72 -28.74
CA ARG A 150 19.62 -5.83 -29.68
C ARG A 150 19.55 -4.68 -30.69
N ALA A 151 20.41 -3.67 -30.56
CA ALA A 151 20.53 -2.57 -31.53
C ALA A 151 21.41 -2.91 -32.75
N GLY A 152 22.27 -3.93 -32.70
CA GLY A 152 23.29 -4.14 -33.74
C GLY A 152 22.90 -4.96 -34.98
N ALA A 153 21.76 -5.66 -34.97
CA ALA A 153 21.49 -6.73 -35.95
C ALA A 153 20.44 -6.42 -37.04
N ARG A 154 19.93 -5.19 -37.16
CA ARG A 154 18.82 -4.87 -38.09
C ARG A 154 19.07 -3.84 -39.18
N GLU A 155 20.24 -3.21 -39.27
CA GLU A 155 20.51 -2.23 -40.33
C GLU A 155 21.69 -2.64 -41.24
N THR A 156 21.55 -3.74 -41.97
CA THR A 156 22.31 -3.99 -43.21
C THR A 156 21.56 -4.93 -44.15
N SER A 157 20.41 -4.52 -44.68
CA SER A 157 19.85 -5.13 -45.90
C SER A 157 18.72 -4.29 -46.49
N HIS A 158 19.05 -3.41 -47.43
CA HIS A 158 18.42 -3.34 -48.76
C HIS A 158 19.10 -2.26 -49.60
N GLY A 159 19.69 -2.71 -50.71
CA GLY A 159 19.86 -1.90 -51.92
C GLY A 159 18.63 -2.03 -52.82
#